data_AF-A0A0A6U9P8-F1
#
_entry.id   AF-A0A0A6U9P8-F1
#
_cell.length_a   1.000
_cell.length_b   1.000
_cell.length_c   1.000
_cell.angle_alpha   90.00
_cell.angle_beta   90.00
_cell.angle_gamma   90.00
#
_symmetry.space_group_name_H-M   'P 1'
#
loop_
_entity.id
_entity.type
_entity.pdbx_description
1 polymer ?
#
loop_
_entity_poly.entity_id
_entity_poly.type
_entity_poly.pdbx_seq_one_letter_code
_entity_poly.pdbx_strand_id
1 'polypeptide(L)'
;MTPALTAADTELARLENAVAAIAANLVELDQNPDRQELGRIKLTGRTAAAWDTAGDALARLWQGHRQLTEVIMRARALRGQRRMSDADRAAYRHEVLGSSITLSTATVPLAQRGLLGSGQVVSTSTPAELLSAMESAFTTAVAVVTRAGDVWRRAMPAAAEAADALRRVRELTRQSGAGGLAVQADRMLDEADRLLGDLTGALASDPLGAGADLSGLARVHDLVARADAERTSAAELRASLTQRLRDARALLADLDTAEREAEASREAVAGRFPEHRIHAVRVTDLRPELAGIDALAAAGHWALISPRLSAWNRQARERLAALRSARAHHTGLLAERNELRGRFDAYRAKALGRGLGEDPRLGPLAETARDALYQAPCDLAAARAAVDAYQDALSATIAAREAR
;
A
#
# COMPACT_ATOMS: atom_id res chain seq x y z
N MET A 1 47.40 55.69 44.57
CA MET A 1 46.17 55.24 43.88
C MET A 1 45.34 54.47 44.88
N THR A 2 44.12 54.91 45.16
CA THR A 2 43.22 54.26 46.11
C THR A 2 42.75 52.91 45.54
N PRO A 3 42.71 51.83 46.35
CA PRO A 3 42.34 50.47 45.90
C PRO A 3 40.94 50.40 45.24
N ALA A 4 40.05 51.33 45.59
CA ALA A 4 38.72 51.47 45.02
C ALA A 4 38.69 51.95 43.55
N LEU A 5 39.71 52.69 43.08
CA LEU A 5 39.81 53.10 41.67
C LEU A 5 40.28 51.95 40.79
N THR A 6 41.22 51.12 41.26
CA THR A 6 41.68 49.91 40.57
C THR A 6 40.59 48.85 40.42
N ALA A 7 39.70 48.73 41.40
CA ALA A 7 38.53 47.85 41.30
C ALA A 7 37.55 48.32 40.21
N ALA A 8 37.27 49.63 40.15
CA ALA A 8 36.40 50.21 39.12
C ALA A 8 37.01 50.13 37.71
N ASP A 9 38.33 50.34 37.57
CA ASP A 9 39.03 50.19 36.28
C ASP A 9 39.01 48.72 35.79
N THR A 10 39.18 47.76 36.70
CA THR A 10 39.06 46.32 36.38
C THR A 10 37.65 45.96 35.92
N GLU A 11 36.61 46.45 36.61
CA GLU A 11 35.23 46.18 36.22
C GLU A 11 34.85 46.85 34.91
N LEU A 12 35.31 48.09 34.65
CA LEU A 12 35.11 48.74 33.35
C LEU A 12 35.70 47.90 32.20
N ALA A 13 36.93 47.41 32.36
CA ALA A 13 37.56 46.54 31.35
C ALA A 13 36.78 45.23 31.14
N ARG A 14 36.23 44.64 32.22
CA ARG A 14 35.37 43.46 32.14
C ARG A 14 34.07 43.75 31.39
N LEU A 15 33.41 44.86 31.67
CA LEU A 15 32.18 45.27 30.99
C LEU A 15 32.40 45.54 29.49
N GLU A 16 33.54 46.15 29.13
CA GLU A 16 33.92 46.38 27.74
C GLU A 16 34.10 45.06 26.97
N ASN A 17 34.81 44.11 27.55
CA ASN A 17 34.97 42.77 26.98
C ASN A 17 33.63 42.03 26.87
N ALA A 18 32.78 42.15 27.89
CA ALA A 18 31.44 41.54 27.89
C ALA A 18 30.55 42.12 26.78
N VAL A 19 30.55 43.44 26.57
CA VAL A 19 29.77 44.10 25.51
C VAL A 19 30.23 43.66 24.12
N ALA A 20 31.53 43.55 23.90
CA ALA A 20 32.08 43.05 22.63
C ALA A 20 31.64 41.60 22.36
N ALA A 21 31.72 40.73 23.37
CA ALA A 21 31.27 39.34 23.26
C ALA A 21 29.75 39.23 23.02
N ILE A 22 28.96 40.04 23.72
CA ILE A 22 27.49 40.11 23.53
C ILE A 22 27.16 40.54 22.11
N ALA A 23 27.82 41.58 21.59
CA ALA A 23 27.59 42.05 20.22
C ALA A 23 27.86 40.95 19.18
N ALA A 24 28.98 40.22 19.33
CA ALA A 24 29.31 39.10 18.45
C ALA A 24 28.24 38.00 18.50
N ASN A 25 27.83 37.56 19.70
CA ASN A 25 26.82 36.52 19.88
C ASN A 25 25.43 36.94 19.36
N LEU A 26 25.05 38.21 19.49
CA LEU A 26 23.79 38.74 18.96
C LEU A 26 23.78 38.72 17.43
N VAL A 27 24.90 39.06 16.79
CA VAL A 27 25.05 38.97 15.33
C VAL A 27 24.98 37.52 14.86
N GLU A 28 25.65 36.60 15.56
CA GLU A 28 25.59 35.16 15.25
C GLU A 28 24.16 34.61 15.38
N LEU A 29 23.43 34.99 16.43
CA LEU A 29 22.03 34.60 16.61
C LEU A 29 21.11 35.20 15.53
N ASP A 30 21.36 36.43 15.09
CA ASP A 30 20.60 37.08 14.02
C ASP A 30 20.84 36.38 12.65
N GLN A 31 22.06 35.88 12.44
CA GLN A 31 22.49 35.13 11.26
C GLN A 31 22.11 33.64 11.30
N ASN A 32 21.60 33.14 12.42
CA ASN A 32 21.20 31.74 12.53
C ASN A 32 20.05 31.42 11.55
N PRO A 33 20.16 30.36 10.73
CA PRO A 33 19.16 30.06 9.71
C PRO A 33 17.79 29.68 10.29
N ASP A 34 17.76 28.92 11.39
CA ASP A 34 16.50 28.51 12.04
C ASP A 34 15.77 29.73 12.59
N ARG A 35 16.52 30.69 13.15
CA ARG A 35 16.00 31.98 13.63
C ARG A 35 15.42 32.80 12.48
N GLN A 36 16.12 32.89 11.36
CA GLN A 36 15.67 33.65 10.19
C GLN A 36 14.38 33.04 9.62
N GLU A 37 14.30 31.72 9.58
CA GLU A 37 13.12 31.01 9.08
C GLU A 37 11.90 31.27 9.97
N LEU A 38 12.06 31.18 11.30
CA LEU A 38 11.01 31.55 12.28
C LEU A 38 10.53 33.00 12.10
N GLY A 39 11.43 33.92 11.76
CA GLY A 39 11.09 35.32 11.49
C GLY A 39 10.39 35.57 10.16
N ARG A 40 10.51 34.66 9.18
CA ARG A 40 9.94 34.79 7.83
C ARG A 40 8.54 34.20 7.72
N ILE A 41 8.26 33.12 8.45
CA ILE A 41 7.01 32.37 8.35
C ILE A 41 5.97 32.96 9.29
N LYS A 42 4.69 32.92 8.90
CA LYS A 42 3.58 33.19 9.81
C LYS A 42 3.41 32.02 10.77
N LEU A 43 3.98 32.15 11.97
CA LEU A 43 3.93 31.14 13.01
C LEU A 43 2.53 31.02 13.62
N THR A 44 2.19 29.81 14.06
CA THR A 44 0.93 29.52 14.75
C THR A 44 1.14 28.68 16.01
N GLY A 45 0.08 28.54 16.82
CA GLY A 45 0.04 27.60 17.94
C GLY A 45 1.13 27.81 18.98
N ARG A 46 1.81 26.72 19.38
CA ARG A 46 2.81 26.76 20.45
C ARG A 46 4.09 27.49 20.04
N THR A 47 4.46 27.38 18.77
CA THR A 47 5.63 28.07 18.23
C THR A 47 5.43 29.56 18.22
N ALA A 48 4.23 30.06 17.85
CA ALA A 48 3.93 31.48 17.94
C ALA A 48 4.08 32.03 19.36
N ALA A 49 3.49 31.38 20.36
CA ALA A 49 3.59 31.83 21.75
C ALA A 49 5.03 31.79 22.30
N ALA A 50 5.79 30.75 21.94
CA ALA A 50 7.20 30.65 22.30
C ALA A 50 8.05 31.71 21.57
N TRP A 51 7.72 32.01 20.32
CA TRP A 51 8.41 33.01 19.51
C TRP A 51 8.12 34.44 19.97
N ASP A 52 6.90 34.75 20.39
CA ASP A 52 6.57 36.06 20.98
C ASP A 52 7.40 36.29 22.26
N THR A 53 7.49 35.25 23.11
CA THR A 53 8.35 35.30 24.32
C THR A 53 9.82 35.49 23.97
N ALA A 54 10.31 34.82 22.93
CA ALA A 54 11.68 34.98 22.43
C ALA A 54 11.91 36.37 21.80
N GLY A 55 10.92 36.91 21.08
CA GLY A 55 10.95 38.24 20.48
C GLY A 55 11.05 39.33 21.55
N ASP A 56 10.26 39.22 22.62
CA ASP A 56 10.35 40.10 23.78
C ASP A 56 11.72 40.00 24.48
N ALA A 57 12.27 38.78 24.59
CA ALA A 57 13.60 38.57 25.14
C ALA A 57 14.70 39.20 24.27
N LEU A 58 14.59 39.08 22.94
CA LEU A 58 15.48 39.73 21.97
C LEU A 58 15.38 41.25 22.03
N ALA A 59 14.18 41.81 22.17
CA ALA A 59 14.00 43.25 22.33
C ALA A 59 14.66 43.77 23.62
N ARG A 60 14.49 43.04 24.74
CA ARG A 60 15.16 43.34 26.01
C ARG A 60 16.69 43.24 25.90
N LEU A 61 17.21 42.26 25.16
CA LEU A 61 18.64 42.13 24.88
C LEU A 61 19.22 43.34 24.16
N TRP A 62 18.57 43.79 23.08
CA TRP A 62 19.01 44.95 22.33
C TRP A 62 18.89 46.25 23.14
N GLN A 63 17.85 46.38 23.97
CA GLN A 63 17.73 47.50 24.91
C GLN A 63 18.85 47.48 25.95
N GLY A 64 19.11 46.33 26.58
CA GLY A 64 20.17 46.17 27.56
C GLY A 64 21.56 46.43 26.97
N HIS A 65 21.81 45.97 25.75
CA HIS A 65 23.07 46.26 25.04
C HIS A 65 23.27 47.77 24.86
N ARG A 66 22.25 48.51 24.40
CA ARG A 66 22.32 49.98 24.28
C ARG A 66 22.57 50.64 25.63
N GLN A 67 21.83 50.25 26.67
CA GLN A 67 22.00 50.80 28.03
C GLN A 67 23.41 50.55 28.58
N LEU A 68 23.96 49.36 28.38
CA LEU A 68 25.29 49.00 28.83
C LEU A 68 26.38 49.75 28.04
N THR A 69 26.22 49.91 26.73
CA THR A 69 27.13 50.73 25.92
C THR A 69 27.11 52.20 26.36
N GLU A 70 25.95 52.76 26.68
CA GLU A 70 25.85 54.13 27.19
C GLU A 70 26.56 54.31 28.55
N VAL A 71 26.40 53.36 29.48
CA VAL A 71 27.11 53.36 30.77
C VAL A 71 28.62 53.33 30.56
N ILE A 72 29.11 52.44 29.68
CA ILE A 72 30.55 52.35 29.36
C ILE A 72 31.06 53.65 28.75
N MET A 73 30.29 54.28 27.85
CA MET A 73 30.65 55.57 27.25
C MET A 73 30.74 56.68 28.31
N ARG A 74 29.78 56.75 29.24
CA ARG A 74 29.81 57.71 30.37
C ARG A 74 30.97 57.44 31.31
N ALA A 75 31.22 56.18 31.66
CA ALA A 75 32.34 55.77 32.51
C ALA A 75 33.70 56.12 31.88
N ARG A 76 33.87 55.86 30.56
CA ARG A 76 35.07 56.26 29.80
C ARG A 76 35.26 57.77 29.77
N ALA A 77 34.18 58.53 29.56
CA ALA A 77 34.24 59.99 29.55
C ALA A 77 34.68 60.57 30.91
N LEU A 78 34.16 60.01 32.02
CA LEU A 78 34.58 60.39 33.38
C LEU A 78 36.04 60.00 33.66
N ARG A 79 36.47 58.82 33.20
CA ARG A 79 37.85 58.33 33.41
C ARG A 79 38.89 59.08 32.59
N GLY A 80 38.52 59.55 31.40
CA GLY A 80 39.38 60.28 30.46
C GLY A 80 39.67 61.75 30.81
N GLN A 81 39.08 62.27 31.90
CA GLN A 81 39.30 63.65 32.33
C GLN A 81 40.72 63.85 32.91
N ARG A 82 41.42 64.91 32.46
CA ARG A 82 42.80 65.22 32.89
C ARG A 82 42.95 65.54 34.39
N ARG A 83 41.89 65.98 35.07
CA ARG A 83 41.83 66.25 36.52
C ARG A 83 40.49 65.75 37.08
N MET A 84 40.49 64.61 37.76
CA MET A 84 39.29 64.09 38.44
C MET A 84 39.18 64.66 39.85
N SER A 85 38.09 65.37 40.12
CA SER A 85 37.69 65.73 41.49
C SER A 85 37.27 64.49 42.27
N ASP A 86 37.16 64.59 43.60
CA ASP A 86 36.64 63.50 44.41
C ASP A 86 35.16 63.19 44.10
N ALA A 87 34.40 64.19 43.65
CA ALA A 87 33.05 64.00 43.13
C ALA A 87 33.04 63.18 41.83
N ASP A 88 33.97 63.44 40.90
CA ASP A 88 34.09 62.67 39.65
C ASP A 88 34.51 61.21 39.92
N ARG A 89 35.37 60.98 40.93
CA ARG A 89 35.74 59.61 41.36
C ARG A 89 34.57 58.88 42.04
N ALA A 90 33.69 59.59 42.74
CA ALA A 90 32.48 59.01 43.30
C ALA A 90 31.45 58.69 42.21
N ALA A 91 31.26 59.61 41.25
CA ALA A 91 30.40 59.40 40.09
C ALA A 91 30.87 58.22 39.22
N TYR A 92 32.17 58.13 38.93
CA TYR A 92 32.75 57.01 38.19
C TYR A 92 32.50 55.65 38.88
N ARG A 93 32.70 55.58 40.20
CA ARG A 93 32.43 54.36 40.96
C ARG A 93 30.95 54.00 40.97
N HIS A 94 30.06 54.99 41.10
CA HIS A 94 28.62 54.75 41.04
C HIS A 94 28.19 54.27 39.65
N GLU A 95 28.79 54.81 38.58
CA GLU A 95 28.46 54.44 37.21
C GLU A 95 28.82 52.98 36.89
N VAL A 96 29.97 52.51 37.38
CA VAL A 96 30.49 51.16 37.09
C VAL A 96 30.04 50.10 38.11
N LEU A 97 30.00 50.44 39.40
CA LEU A 97 29.73 49.48 40.49
C LEU A 97 28.37 49.69 41.16
N GLY A 98 27.70 50.81 40.90
CA GLY A 98 26.42 51.18 41.52
C GLY A 98 25.22 50.99 40.59
N SER A 99 24.04 51.33 41.11
CA SER A 99 22.77 51.25 40.39
C SER A 99 22.60 52.45 39.43
N SER A 100 23.43 52.51 38.40
CA SER A 100 23.51 53.62 37.44
C SER A 100 22.54 53.50 36.26
N ILE A 101 21.95 52.32 36.05
CA ILE A 101 21.10 52.05 34.89
C ILE A 101 19.65 52.25 35.28
N THR A 102 18.97 53.21 34.64
CA THR A 102 17.53 53.40 34.83
C THR A 102 16.76 52.47 33.89
N LEU A 103 16.06 51.47 34.45
CA LEU A 103 15.30 50.46 33.70
C LEU A 103 13.91 50.95 33.31
N SER A 104 13.21 51.63 34.22
CA SER A 104 11.86 52.16 34.00
C SER A 104 11.52 53.28 34.98
N THR A 105 10.69 54.22 34.53
CA THR A 105 10.12 55.30 35.33
C THR A 105 8.60 55.19 35.31
N ALA A 106 8.03 54.64 36.40
CA ALA A 106 6.59 54.50 36.53
C ALA A 106 6.00 55.71 37.25
N THR A 107 5.00 56.37 36.65
CA THR A 107 4.30 57.47 37.33
C THR A 107 3.27 56.88 38.28
N VAL A 108 3.44 57.15 39.59
CA VAL A 108 2.50 56.67 40.61
C VAL A 108 1.25 57.55 40.57
N PRO A 109 0.04 57.00 40.36
CA PRO A 109 -1.20 57.77 40.41
C PRO A 109 -1.36 58.49 41.75
N LEU A 110 -1.92 59.70 41.75
CA LEU A 110 -2.06 60.53 42.96
C LEU A 110 -2.78 59.80 44.11
N ALA A 111 -3.76 58.94 43.78
CA ALA A 111 -4.51 58.12 44.74
C ALA A 111 -3.66 57.07 45.49
N GLN A 112 -2.47 56.74 44.99
CA GLN A 112 -1.51 55.80 45.58
C GLN A 112 -0.26 56.51 46.13
N ARG A 113 -0.23 57.86 46.13
CA ARG A 113 0.86 58.65 46.73
C ARG A 113 0.56 58.97 48.18
N GLY A 114 1.55 58.74 49.06
CA GLY A 114 1.58 59.38 50.37
C GLY A 114 1.91 60.88 50.26
N LEU A 115 1.60 61.66 51.30
CA LEU A 115 1.79 63.12 51.34
C LEU A 115 3.25 63.57 51.05
N LEU A 116 4.22 62.68 51.28
CA LEU A 116 5.66 62.89 50.99
C LEU A 116 6.21 61.92 49.92
N GLY A 117 5.35 61.14 49.25
CA GLY A 117 5.76 60.13 48.27
C GLY A 117 6.14 60.73 46.92
N SER A 118 7.22 60.23 46.32
CA SER A 118 7.65 60.65 44.98
C SER A 118 6.59 60.32 43.94
N GLY A 119 6.38 61.23 42.98
CA GLY A 119 5.41 61.02 41.91
C GLY A 119 5.81 59.97 40.88
N GLN A 120 7.06 59.52 40.94
CA GLN A 120 7.60 58.48 40.09
C GLN A 120 8.39 57.47 40.91
N VAL A 121 8.33 56.21 40.48
CA VAL A 121 9.21 55.12 40.92
C VAL A 121 10.19 54.87 39.79
N VAL A 122 11.46 55.14 40.06
CA VAL A 122 12.58 54.86 39.16
C VAL A 122 13.14 53.50 39.56
N SER A 123 13.02 52.50 38.68
CA SER A 123 13.69 51.22 38.86
C SER A 123 15.11 51.34 38.34
N THR A 124 16.10 51.20 39.21
CA THR A 124 17.52 51.25 38.86
C THR A 124 18.15 49.85 38.96
N SER A 125 19.07 49.51 38.07
CA SER A 125 19.87 48.29 38.14
C SER A 125 21.36 48.59 38.06
N THR A 126 22.16 47.68 38.61
CA THR A 126 23.61 47.66 38.39
C THR A 126 23.95 47.09 37.01
N PRO A 127 25.14 47.38 36.47
CA PRO A 127 25.63 46.74 35.24
C PRO A 127 25.67 45.20 35.33
N ALA A 128 25.99 44.64 36.50
CA ALA A 128 26.02 43.20 36.73
C ALA A 128 24.62 42.56 36.69
N GLU A 129 23.63 43.21 37.30
CA GLU A 129 22.23 42.76 37.25
C GLU A 129 21.67 42.83 35.82
N LEU A 130 21.99 43.90 35.07
CA LEU A 130 21.59 44.01 33.67
C LEU A 130 22.23 42.90 32.83
N LEU A 131 23.53 42.63 33.01
CA LEU A 131 24.22 41.53 32.33
C LEU A 131 23.57 40.17 32.62
N SER A 132 23.21 39.90 33.88
CA SER A 132 22.51 38.66 34.26
C SER A 132 21.12 38.56 33.62
N ALA A 133 20.36 39.67 33.58
CA ALA A 133 19.07 39.71 32.91
C ALA A 133 19.20 39.51 31.39
N MET A 134 20.24 40.09 30.77
CA MET A 134 20.56 39.88 29.36
C MET A 134 20.94 38.42 29.08
N GLU A 135 21.78 37.80 29.91
CA GLU A 135 22.15 36.40 29.79
C GLU A 135 20.92 35.48 29.84
N SER A 136 20.02 35.70 30.79
CA SER A 136 18.75 34.95 30.88
C SER A 136 17.86 35.13 29.64
N ALA A 137 17.77 36.35 29.12
CA ALA A 137 17.03 36.64 27.89
C ALA A 137 17.67 35.95 26.66
N PHE A 138 19.00 35.91 26.59
CA PHE A 138 19.74 35.21 25.54
C PHE A 138 19.48 33.70 25.57
N THR A 139 19.59 33.08 26.74
CA THR A 139 19.28 31.65 26.91
C THR A 139 17.85 31.34 26.49
N THR A 140 16.89 32.20 26.82
CA THR A 140 15.48 32.02 26.43
C THR A 140 15.30 32.04 24.90
N ALA A 141 15.86 33.04 24.23
CA ALA A 141 15.75 33.18 22.77
C ALA A 141 16.43 32.01 22.03
N VAL A 142 17.65 31.67 22.43
CA VAL A 142 18.41 30.54 21.86
C VAL A 142 17.67 29.22 22.07
N ALA A 143 17.09 28.99 23.26
CA ALA A 143 16.37 27.75 23.55
C ALA A 143 15.18 27.54 22.61
N VAL A 144 14.43 28.58 22.26
CA VAL A 144 13.29 28.48 21.33
C VAL A 144 13.77 28.16 19.91
N VAL A 145 14.77 28.90 19.42
CA VAL A 145 15.35 28.69 18.08
C VAL A 145 15.91 27.28 17.93
N THR A 146 16.75 26.84 18.87
CA THR A 146 17.38 25.52 18.84
C THR A 146 16.33 24.41 18.88
N ARG A 147 15.32 24.51 19.75
CA ARG A 147 14.26 23.50 19.83
C ARG A 147 13.45 23.39 18.54
N ALA A 148 13.10 24.52 17.92
CA ALA A 148 12.38 24.51 16.65
C ALA A 148 13.23 23.91 15.52
N GLY A 149 14.50 24.34 15.42
CA GLY A 149 15.47 23.79 14.48
C GLY A 149 15.68 22.28 14.64
N ASP A 150 15.77 21.79 15.88
CA ASP A 150 15.91 20.36 16.17
C ASP A 150 14.67 19.56 15.78
N VAL A 151 13.47 20.14 15.88
CA VAL A 151 12.26 19.49 15.36
C VAL A 151 12.35 19.41 13.84
N TRP A 152 12.66 20.50 13.13
CA TRP A 152 12.76 20.47 11.67
C TRP A 152 13.81 19.48 11.17
N ARG A 153 15.02 19.49 11.76
CA ARG A 153 16.11 18.56 11.40
C ARG A 153 15.73 17.09 11.58
N ARG A 154 14.85 16.77 12.53
CA ARG A 154 14.38 15.40 12.76
C ARG A 154 13.16 15.04 11.91
N ALA A 155 12.17 15.93 11.83
CA ALA A 155 10.89 15.64 11.23
C ALA A 155 10.87 15.81 9.71
N MET A 156 11.64 16.74 9.14
CA MET A 156 11.67 16.97 7.68
C MET A 156 12.24 15.79 6.90
N PRO A 157 13.38 15.18 7.28
CA PRO A 157 13.85 13.97 6.60
C PRO A 157 12.85 12.81 6.68
N ALA A 158 12.25 12.58 7.85
CA ALA A 158 11.25 11.52 8.04
C ALA A 158 9.98 11.75 7.19
N ALA A 159 9.52 13.00 7.10
CA ALA A 159 8.40 13.35 6.22
C ALA A 159 8.74 13.17 4.73
N ALA A 160 9.98 13.49 4.33
CA ALA A 160 10.46 13.27 2.97
C ALA A 160 10.54 11.77 2.62
N GLU A 161 11.05 10.94 3.53
CA GLU A 161 11.07 9.48 3.37
C GLU A 161 9.65 8.91 3.25
N ALA A 162 8.71 9.39 4.06
CA ALA A 162 7.30 9.01 3.95
C ALA A 162 6.68 9.42 2.60
N ALA A 163 7.00 10.63 2.11
CA ALA A 163 6.57 11.10 0.79
C ALA A 163 7.13 10.22 -0.34
N ASP A 164 8.39 9.81 -0.24
CA ASP A 164 9.05 8.93 -1.22
C ASP A 164 8.43 7.53 -1.22
N ALA A 165 8.17 6.97 -0.05
CA ALA A 165 7.49 5.69 0.09
C ALA A 165 6.08 5.74 -0.52
N LEU A 166 5.31 6.79 -0.22
CA LEU A 166 3.99 7.02 -0.78
C LEU A 166 4.01 7.12 -2.31
N ARG A 167 4.92 7.93 -2.88
CA ARG A 167 5.08 8.07 -4.34
C ARG A 167 5.43 6.74 -5.00
N ARG A 168 6.33 5.97 -4.39
CA ARG A 168 6.74 4.65 -4.88
C ARG A 168 5.57 3.68 -4.93
N VAL A 169 4.80 3.55 -3.86
CA VAL A 169 3.65 2.63 -3.82
C VAL A 169 2.54 3.07 -4.77
N ARG A 170 2.30 4.39 -4.94
CA ARG A 170 1.37 4.92 -5.96
C ARG A 170 1.80 4.54 -7.37
N GLU A 171 3.07 4.67 -7.72
CA GLU A 171 3.60 4.26 -9.03
C GLU A 171 3.43 2.76 -9.25
N LEU A 172 3.83 1.93 -8.28
CA LEU A 172 3.66 0.47 -8.36
C LEU A 172 2.19 0.06 -8.50
N THR A 173 1.28 0.75 -7.82
CA THR A 173 -0.17 0.50 -7.90
C THR A 173 -0.69 0.80 -9.31
N ARG A 174 -0.30 1.94 -9.90
CA ARG A 174 -0.64 2.27 -11.29
C ARG A 174 -0.09 1.24 -12.29
N GLN A 175 1.16 0.82 -12.13
CA GLN A 175 1.80 -0.16 -13.01
C GLN A 175 1.20 -1.57 -12.92
N SER A 176 0.64 -1.93 -11.75
CA SER A 176 0.10 -3.27 -11.52
C SER A 176 -1.05 -3.64 -12.46
N GLY A 177 -1.76 -2.64 -13.00
CA GLY A 177 -2.94 -2.82 -13.83
C GLY A 177 -4.06 -3.58 -13.11
N ALA A 178 -4.04 -3.58 -11.76
CA ALA A 178 -5.03 -4.26 -10.92
C ALA A 178 -6.46 -3.74 -11.13
N GLY A 179 -6.61 -2.55 -11.74
CA GLY A 179 -7.90 -1.93 -12.01
C GLY A 179 -8.70 -1.76 -10.73
N GLY A 180 -9.99 -2.10 -10.77
CA GLY A 180 -10.89 -2.00 -9.61
C GLY A 180 -10.51 -2.86 -8.40
N LEU A 181 -9.49 -3.73 -8.47
CA LEU A 181 -9.04 -4.54 -7.33
C LEU A 181 -8.18 -3.76 -6.33
N ALA A 182 -7.54 -2.66 -6.75
CA ALA A 182 -6.66 -1.87 -5.89
C ALA A 182 -7.34 -0.64 -5.26
N VAL A 183 -8.68 -0.53 -5.36
CA VAL A 183 -9.43 0.64 -4.86
C VAL A 183 -9.20 0.89 -3.37
N GLN A 184 -9.07 -0.17 -2.56
CA GLN A 184 -8.73 -0.04 -1.15
C GLN A 184 -7.31 0.54 -0.95
N ALA A 185 -6.33 0.09 -1.73
CA ALA A 185 -4.97 0.62 -1.68
C ALA A 185 -4.95 2.10 -2.07
N ASP A 186 -5.63 2.50 -3.15
CA ASP A 186 -5.72 3.90 -3.58
C ASP A 186 -6.31 4.79 -2.49
N ARG A 187 -7.39 4.36 -1.83
CA ARG A 187 -8.00 5.10 -0.71
C ARG A 187 -7.04 5.27 0.46
N MET A 188 -6.27 4.24 0.80
CA MET A 188 -5.27 4.33 1.88
C MET A 188 -4.14 5.28 1.50
N LEU A 189 -3.70 5.28 0.23
CA LEU A 189 -2.68 6.21 -0.26
C LEU A 189 -3.18 7.66 -0.24
N ASP A 190 -4.44 7.91 -0.59
CA ASP A 190 -5.05 9.25 -0.52
C ASP A 190 -5.28 9.74 0.91
N GLU A 191 -5.53 8.83 1.87
CA GLU A 191 -5.53 9.16 3.28
C GLU A 191 -4.13 9.50 3.79
N ALA A 192 -3.13 8.69 3.44
CA ALA A 192 -1.73 8.93 3.81
C ALA A 192 -1.20 10.25 3.27
N ASP A 193 -1.53 10.61 2.02
CA ASP A 193 -1.14 11.87 1.38
C ASP A 193 -1.73 13.09 2.09
N ARG A 194 -3.03 13.04 2.44
CA ARG A 194 -3.69 14.11 3.19
C ARG A 194 -3.06 14.29 4.57
N LEU A 195 -2.86 13.19 5.30
CA LEU A 195 -2.23 13.22 6.62
C LEU A 195 -0.79 13.78 6.56
N LEU A 196 -0.03 13.39 5.53
CA LEU A 196 1.33 13.89 5.32
C LEU A 196 1.32 15.39 4.96
N GLY A 197 0.37 15.83 4.12
CA GLY A 197 0.18 17.24 3.79
C GLY A 197 -0.18 18.08 5.02
N ASP A 198 -1.12 17.61 5.83
CA ASP A 198 -1.53 18.28 7.07
C ASP A 198 -0.36 18.38 8.06
N LEU A 199 0.39 17.30 8.24
CA LEU A 199 1.54 17.26 9.14
C LEU A 199 2.67 18.17 8.66
N THR A 200 3.01 18.14 7.37
CA THR A 200 4.08 18.99 6.81
C THR A 200 3.69 20.47 6.87
N GLY A 201 2.42 20.82 6.65
CA GLY A 201 1.89 22.17 6.86
C GLY A 201 1.95 22.61 8.33
N ALA A 202 1.63 21.71 9.27
CA ALA A 202 1.75 21.97 10.70
C ALA A 202 3.22 22.13 11.12
N LEU A 203 4.14 21.30 10.62
CA LEU A 203 5.58 21.43 10.91
C LEU A 203 6.18 22.73 10.35
N ALA A 204 5.68 23.23 9.22
CA ALA A 204 6.14 24.49 8.64
C ALA A 204 5.73 25.71 9.49
N SER A 205 4.54 25.69 10.10
CA SER A 205 3.96 26.85 10.81
C SER A 205 4.00 26.75 12.35
N ASP A 206 4.00 25.54 12.92
CA ASP A 206 4.09 25.25 14.35
C ASP A 206 4.96 24.02 14.64
N PRO A 207 6.29 24.09 14.42
CA PRO A 207 7.21 22.99 14.72
C PRO A 207 7.17 22.55 16.18
N LEU A 208 7.07 23.45 17.16
CA LEU A 208 7.03 23.06 18.58
C LEU A 208 5.72 22.38 18.98
N GLY A 209 4.61 22.71 18.31
CA GLY A 209 3.33 22.04 18.47
C GLY A 209 3.32 20.67 17.81
N ALA A 210 3.63 20.61 16.51
CA ALA A 210 3.63 19.39 15.71
C ALA A 210 4.73 18.40 16.14
N GLY A 211 5.91 18.89 16.51
CA GLY A 211 7.02 18.07 16.97
C GLY A 211 6.80 17.39 18.33
N ALA A 212 5.75 17.78 19.06
CA ALA A 212 5.37 17.10 20.31
C ALA A 212 4.73 15.73 20.04
N ASP A 213 4.10 15.55 18.88
CA ASP A 213 3.48 14.29 18.48
C ASP A 213 3.73 13.99 17.00
N LEU A 214 4.73 13.15 16.76
CA LEU A 214 5.06 12.64 15.42
C LEU A 214 4.35 11.31 15.10
N SER A 215 3.36 10.89 15.91
CA SER A 215 2.58 9.68 15.64
C SER A 215 1.87 9.73 14.28
N GLY A 216 1.59 10.93 13.76
CA GLY A 216 1.11 11.15 12.40
C GLY A 216 2.02 10.53 11.33
N LEU A 217 3.35 10.59 11.48
CA LEU A 217 4.27 9.93 10.55
C LEU A 217 4.18 8.41 10.63
N ALA A 218 4.10 7.85 11.84
CA ALA A 218 3.93 6.42 12.02
C ALA A 218 2.61 5.94 11.37
N ARG A 219 1.53 6.71 11.53
CA ARG A 219 0.24 6.45 10.87
C ARG A 219 0.34 6.48 9.35
N VAL A 220 1.09 7.44 8.78
CA VAL A 220 1.36 7.50 7.33
C VAL A 220 2.13 6.26 6.87
N HIS A 221 3.19 5.86 7.58
CA HIS A 221 3.95 4.64 7.26
C HIS A 221 3.07 3.38 7.32
N ASP A 222 2.23 3.25 8.34
CA ASP A 222 1.30 2.11 8.45
C ASP A 222 0.30 2.07 7.30
N LEU A 223 -0.26 3.22 6.90
CA LEU A 223 -1.17 3.30 5.76
C LEU A 223 -0.48 2.94 4.45
N VAL A 224 0.75 3.41 4.23
CA VAL A 224 1.54 3.07 3.04
C VAL A 224 1.88 1.57 3.01
N ALA A 225 2.28 0.99 4.14
CA ALA A 225 2.60 -0.43 4.24
C ALA A 225 1.36 -1.31 3.98
N ARG A 226 0.21 -0.93 4.54
CA ARG A 226 -1.07 -1.62 4.29
C ARG A 226 -1.50 -1.49 2.83
N ALA A 227 -1.36 -0.31 2.23
CA ALA A 227 -1.64 -0.10 0.82
C ALA A 227 -0.76 -0.98 -0.08
N ASP A 228 0.52 -1.13 0.26
CA ASP A 228 1.44 -1.99 -0.49
C ASP A 228 1.10 -3.49 -0.38
N ALA A 229 0.64 -3.94 0.80
CA ALA A 229 0.13 -5.29 1.00
C ALA A 229 -1.14 -5.55 0.16
N GLU A 230 -2.12 -4.64 0.23
CA GLU A 230 -3.36 -4.72 -0.56
C GLU A 230 -3.07 -4.72 -2.07
N ARG A 231 -2.15 -3.86 -2.52
CA ARG A 231 -1.66 -3.84 -3.92
C ARG A 231 -1.09 -5.20 -4.32
N THR A 232 -0.29 -5.82 -3.46
CA THR A 232 0.33 -7.14 -3.73
C THR A 232 -0.74 -8.22 -3.86
N SER A 233 -1.69 -8.28 -2.92
CA SER A 233 -2.82 -9.22 -2.99
C SER A 233 -3.70 -9.02 -4.23
N ALA A 234 -3.94 -7.76 -4.64
CA ALA A 234 -4.67 -7.45 -5.86
C ALA A 234 -3.92 -7.93 -7.13
N ALA A 235 -2.59 -7.77 -7.16
CA ALA A 235 -1.77 -8.24 -8.26
C ALA A 235 -1.76 -9.79 -8.37
N GLU A 236 -1.65 -10.49 -7.23
CA GLU A 236 -1.73 -11.96 -7.18
C GLU A 236 -3.10 -12.47 -7.64
N LEU A 237 -4.19 -11.84 -7.19
CA LEU A 237 -5.54 -12.16 -7.63
C LEU A 237 -5.71 -11.96 -9.14
N ARG A 238 -5.19 -10.85 -9.69
CA ARG A 238 -5.19 -10.61 -11.13
C ARG A 238 -4.42 -11.69 -11.89
N ALA A 239 -3.24 -12.07 -11.41
CA ALA A 239 -2.42 -13.12 -12.03
C ALA A 239 -3.17 -14.46 -12.04
N SER A 240 -3.80 -14.83 -10.92
CA SER A 240 -4.62 -16.03 -10.81
C SER A 240 -5.81 -16.02 -11.77
N LEU A 241 -6.57 -14.92 -11.83
CA LEU A 241 -7.70 -14.77 -12.78
C LEU A 241 -7.24 -14.82 -14.23
N THR A 242 -6.09 -14.21 -14.54
CA THR A 242 -5.49 -14.26 -15.88
C THR A 242 -5.15 -15.68 -16.27
N GLN A 243 -4.57 -16.47 -15.36
CA GLN A 243 -4.30 -17.88 -15.61
C GLN A 243 -5.60 -18.66 -15.84
N ARG A 244 -6.61 -18.48 -14.99
CA ARG A 244 -7.91 -19.16 -15.13
C ARG A 244 -8.62 -18.81 -16.43
N LEU A 245 -8.44 -17.60 -16.97
CA LEU A 245 -8.94 -17.23 -18.29
C LEU A 245 -8.20 -17.95 -19.42
N ARG A 246 -6.88 -18.09 -19.33
CA ARG A 246 -6.12 -18.91 -20.28
C ARG A 246 -6.60 -20.37 -20.26
N ASP A 247 -6.79 -20.94 -19.08
CA ASP A 247 -7.29 -22.30 -18.93
C ASP A 247 -8.71 -22.45 -19.51
N ALA A 248 -9.57 -21.45 -19.32
CA ALA A 248 -10.91 -21.43 -19.91
C ALA A 248 -10.86 -21.40 -21.45
N ARG A 249 -9.98 -20.61 -22.05
CA ARG A 249 -9.80 -20.61 -23.52
C ARG A 249 -9.31 -21.96 -24.04
N ALA A 250 -8.40 -22.61 -23.32
CA ALA A 250 -7.96 -23.97 -23.65
C ALA A 250 -9.11 -24.99 -23.53
N LEU A 251 -9.92 -24.89 -22.47
CA LEU A 251 -11.09 -25.75 -22.28
C LEU A 251 -12.14 -25.56 -23.39
N LEU A 252 -12.30 -24.34 -23.92
CA LEU A 252 -13.17 -24.09 -25.05
C LEU A 252 -12.67 -24.79 -26.33
N ALA A 253 -11.36 -24.78 -26.59
CA ALA A 253 -10.78 -25.53 -27.71
C ALA A 253 -10.93 -27.05 -27.57
N ASP A 254 -10.80 -27.57 -26.34
CA ASP A 254 -11.08 -28.97 -26.03
C ASP A 254 -12.54 -29.33 -26.28
N LEU A 255 -13.47 -28.43 -25.93
CA LEU A 255 -14.90 -28.57 -26.22
C LEU A 255 -15.17 -28.63 -27.72
N ASP A 256 -14.64 -27.69 -28.51
CA ASP A 256 -14.84 -27.67 -29.97
C ASP A 256 -14.29 -28.97 -30.63
N THR A 257 -13.26 -29.58 -30.05
CA THR A 257 -12.74 -30.87 -30.50
C THR A 257 -13.66 -32.02 -30.09
N ALA A 258 -14.08 -32.07 -28.83
CA ALA A 258 -14.99 -33.10 -28.33
C ALA A 258 -16.37 -33.06 -29.02
N GLU A 259 -16.85 -31.88 -29.41
CA GLU A 259 -18.08 -31.72 -30.19
C GLU A 259 -17.96 -32.40 -31.56
N ARG A 260 -16.88 -32.13 -32.30
CA ARG A 260 -16.61 -32.75 -33.60
C ARG A 260 -16.47 -34.27 -33.49
N GLU A 261 -15.75 -34.75 -32.48
CA GLU A 261 -15.59 -36.19 -32.24
C GLU A 261 -16.89 -36.88 -31.84
N ALA A 262 -17.71 -36.24 -31.00
CA ALA A 262 -19.00 -36.76 -30.61
C ALA A 262 -19.96 -36.83 -31.81
N GLU A 263 -19.99 -35.80 -32.66
CA GLU A 263 -20.79 -35.80 -33.89
C GLU A 263 -20.35 -36.91 -34.85
N ALA A 264 -19.05 -37.03 -35.13
CA ALA A 264 -18.53 -38.10 -35.97
C ALA A 264 -18.86 -39.51 -35.41
N SER A 265 -18.80 -39.68 -34.08
CA SER A 265 -19.20 -40.94 -33.45
C SER A 265 -20.69 -41.23 -33.58
N ARG A 266 -21.53 -40.18 -33.54
CA ARG A 266 -22.98 -40.26 -33.71
C ARG A 266 -23.32 -40.65 -35.15
N GLU A 267 -22.72 -40.00 -36.13
CA GLU A 267 -22.87 -40.35 -37.56
C GLU A 267 -22.44 -41.79 -37.83
N ALA A 268 -21.37 -42.27 -37.17
CA ALA A 268 -20.89 -43.64 -37.34
C ALA A 268 -21.85 -44.72 -36.81
N VAL A 269 -22.70 -44.39 -35.83
CA VAL A 269 -23.73 -45.30 -35.28
C VAL A 269 -25.13 -45.05 -35.84
N ALA A 270 -25.37 -43.89 -36.45
CA ALA A 270 -26.65 -43.50 -37.02
C ALA A 270 -27.15 -44.52 -38.05
N GLY A 271 -28.42 -44.93 -37.92
CA GLY A 271 -29.05 -45.95 -38.76
C GLY A 271 -28.53 -47.38 -38.56
N ARG A 272 -27.38 -47.59 -37.90
CA ARG A 272 -26.80 -48.92 -37.64
C ARG A 272 -27.36 -49.56 -36.38
N PHE A 273 -27.83 -48.76 -35.44
CA PHE A 273 -28.41 -49.20 -34.16
C PHE A 273 -29.78 -48.52 -33.95
N PRO A 274 -30.63 -49.05 -33.05
CA PRO A 274 -31.88 -48.41 -32.69
C PRO A 274 -31.67 -46.99 -32.13
N GLU A 275 -32.54 -46.05 -32.52
CA GLU A 275 -32.40 -44.62 -32.17
C GLU A 275 -32.30 -44.38 -30.65
N HIS A 276 -33.04 -45.14 -29.84
CA HIS A 276 -33.02 -45.00 -28.38
C HIS A 276 -31.66 -45.32 -27.74
N ARG A 277 -30.73 -45.98 -28.46
CA ARG A 277 -29.36 -46.24 -27.99
C ARG A 277 -28.40 -45.11 -28.33
N ILE A 278 -28.77 -44.20 -29.22
CA ILE A 278 -27.91 -43.11 -29.69
C ILE A 278 -28.07 -41.91 -28.76
N HIS A 279 -26.97 -41.43 -28.20
CA HIS A 279 -26.97 -40.35 -27.21
C HIS A 279 -26.65 -39.02 -27.87
N ALA A 280 -27.55 -38.05 -27.72
CA ALA A 280 -27.35 -36.68 -28.18
C ALA A 280 -27.06 -35.74 -27.01
N VAL A 281 -25.98 -34.96 -27.11
CA VAL A 281 -25.63 -33.95 -26.10
C VAL A 281 -26.14 -32.59 -26.58
N ARG A 282 -26.81 -31.84 -25.69
CA ARG A 282 -27.35 -30.52 -26.01
C ARG A 282 -26.22 -29.53 -26.34
N VAL A 283 -26.42 -28.74 -27.40
CA VAL A 283 -25.50 -27.68 -27.81
C VAL A 283 -25.97 -26.36 -27.18
N THR A 284 -25.14 -25.81 -26.31
CA THR A 284 -25.26 -24.45 -25.78
C THR A 284 -23.98 -23.73 -26.13
N ASP A 285 -24.07 -22.62 -26.87
CA ASP A 285 -22.89 -21.85 -27.25
C ASP A 285 -22.33 -21.10 -26.03
N LEU A 286 -21.11 -21.49 -25.62
CA LEU A 286 -20.40 -20.90 -24.49
C LEU A 286 -19.43 -19.78 -24.90
N ARG A 287 -19.25 -19.55 -26.21
CA ARG A 287 -18.33 -18.54 -26.76
C ARG A 287 -18.75 -17.10 -26.40
N PRO A 288 -20.04 -16.71 -26.48
CA PRO A 288 -20.44 -15.33 -26.17
C PRO A 288 -20.16 -14.96 -24.72
N GLU A 289 -20.40 -15.88 -23.78
CA GLU A 289 -20.13 -15.64 -22.36
C GLU A 289 -18.63 -15.51 -22.09
N LEU A 290 -17.78 -16.39 -22.66
CA LEU A 290 -16.33 -16.27 -22.50
C LEU A 290 -15.80 -14.96 -23.09
N ALA A 291 -16.30 -14.55 -24.26
CA ALA A 291 -15.95 -13.27 -24.87
C ALA A 291 -16.37 -12.07 -24.00
N GLY A 292 -17.54 -12.15 -23.35
CA GLY A 292 -17.98 -11.13 -22.40
C GLY A 292 -17.08 -11.04 -21.17
N ILE A 293 -16.59 -12.19 -20.67
CA ILE A 293 -15.61 -12.21 -19.57
C ILE A 293 -14.26 -11.63 -20.01
N ASP A 294 -13.81 -11.93 -21.23
CA ASP A 294 -12.59 -11.37 -21.81
C ASP A 294 -12.68 -9.84 -21.97
N ALA A 295 -13.85 -9.31 -22.36
CA ALA A 295 -14.10 -7.88 -22.42
C ALA A 295 -14.03 -7.21 -21.03
N LEU A 296 -14.53 -7.88 -19.97
CA LEU A 296 -14.38 -7.38 -18.60
C LEU A 296 -12.91 -7.34 -18.16
N ALA A 297 -12.12 -8.35 -18.53
CA ALA A 297 -10.68 -8.40 -18.25
C ALA A 297 -9.94 -7.27 -18.98
N ALA A 298 -10.23 -7.06 -20.26
CA ALA A 298 -9.65 -5.98 -21.06
C ALA A 298 -10.00 -4.59 -20.52
N ALA A 299 -11.21 -4.42 -19.99
CA ALA A 299 -11.66 -3.19 -19.35
C ALA A 299 -11.18 -3.02 -17.89
N GLY A 300 -10.41 -3.96 -17.34
CA GLY A 300 -9.89 -3.88 -15.97
C GLY A 300 -10.92 -4.15 -14.86
N HIS A 301 -12.11 -4.65 -15.20
CA HIS A 301 -13.20 -4.95 -14.27
C HIS A 301 -13.04 -6.34 -13.62
N TRP A 302 -11.86 -6.61 -13.07
CA TRP A 302 -11.48 -7.93 -12.55
C TRP A 302 -12.36 -8.45 -11.41
N ALA A 303 -12.92 -7.55 -10.60
CA ALA A 303 -13.83 -7.90 -9.50
C ALA A 303 -15.08 -8.68 -9.98
N LEU A 304 -15.51 -8.47 -11.22
CA LEU A 304 -16.71 -9.10 -11.79
C LEU A 304 -16.44 -10.49 -12.43
N ILE A 305 -15.17 -10.85 -12.61
CA ILE A 305 -14.77 -12.02 -13.40
C ILE A 305 -14.97 -13.34 -12.63
N SER A 306 -14.58 -13.39 -11.36
CA SER A 306 -14.52 -14.65 -10.59
C SER A 306 -15.83 -15.46 -10.60
N PRO A 307 -17.02 -14.88 -10.29
CA PRO A 307 -18.27 -15.64 -10.31
C PRO A 307 -18.65 -16.12 -11.72
N ARG A 308 -18.53 -15.26 -12.74
CA ARG A 308 -18.88 -15.60 -14.13
C ARG A 308 -17.98 -16.70 -14.69
N LEU A 309 -16.67 -16.57 -14.49
CA LEU A 309 -15.69 -17.56 -14.93
C LEU A 309 -15.86 -18.91 -14.23
N SER A 310 -16.29 -18.91 -12.96
CA SER A 310 -16.56 -20.15 -12.22
C SER A 310 -17.81 -20.85 -12.74
N ALA A 311 -18.88 -20.11 -13.03
CA ALA A 311 -20.10 -20.65 -13.64
C ALA A 311 -19.82 -21.20 -15.05
N TRP A 312 -19.10 -20.43 -15.87
CA TRP A 312 -18.70 -20.85 -17.21
C TRP A 312 -17.86 -22.13 -17.19
N ASN A 313 -16.84 -22.22 -16.33
CA ASN A 313 -15.98 -23.41 -16.23
C ASN A 313 -16.76 -24.65 -15.81
N ARG A 314 -17.74 -24.51 -14.92
CA ARG A 314 -18.59 -25.63 -14.48
C ARG A 314 -19.39 -26.18 -15.66
N GLN A 315 -20.11 -25.29 -16.36
CA GLN A 315 -20.91 -25.65 -17.54
C GLN A 315 -20.05 -26.28 -18.64
N ALA A 316 -18.88 -25.71 -18.90
CA ALA A 316 -17.93 -26.22 -19.89
C ALA A 316 -17.45 -27.64 -19.54
N ARG A 317 -17.07 -27.90 -18.28
CA ARG A 317 -16.61 -29.22 -17.84
C ARG A 317 -17.72 -30.28 -17.86
N GLU A 318 -18.91 -29.93 -17.41
CA GLU A 318 -20.09 -30.82 -17.46
C GLU A 318 -20.39 -31.22 -18.91
N ARG A 319 -20.36 -30.25 -19.83
CA ARG A 319 -20.58 -30.50 -21.25
C ARG A 319 -19.48 -31.36 -21.88
N LEU A 320 -18.21 -31.09 -21.56
CA LEU A 320 -17.08 -31.88 -22.05
C LEU A 320 -17.17 -33.34 -21.58
N ALA A 321 -17.54 -33.56 -20.32
CA ALA A 321 -17.75 -34.90 -19.77
C ALA A 321 -18.91 -35.63 -20.49
N ALA A 322 -20.03 -34.95 -20.73
CA ALA A 322 -21.16 -35.51 -21.46
C ALA A 322 -20.79 -35.91 -22.91
N LEU A 323 -20.06 -35.05 -23.64
CA LEU A 323 -19.59 -35.33 -25.00
C LEU A 323 -18.66 -36.55 -25.04
N ARG A 324 -17.70 -36.62 -24.11
CA ARG A 324 -16.77 -37.76 -24.01
C ARG A 324 -17.50 -39.06 -23.67
N SER A 325 -18.49 -39.00 -22.78
CA SER A 325 -19.32 -40.16 -22.42
C SER A 325 -20.16 -40.65 -23.60
N ALA A 326 -20.81 -39.75 -24.34
CA ALA A 326 -21.57 -40.11 -25.54
C ALA A 326 -20.67 -40.76 -26.61
N ARG A 327 -19.48 -40.19 -26.85
CA ARG A 327 -18.49 -40.77 -27.76
C ARG A 327 -18.04 -42.17 -27.34
N ALA A 328 -17.72 -42.36 -26.06
CA ALA A 328 -17.30 -43.65 -25.53
C ALA A 328 -18.41 -44.70 -25.67
N HIS A 329 -19.65 -44.31 -25.41
CA HIS A 329 -20.82 -45.17 -25.60
C HIS A 329 -20.99 -45.60 -27.07
N HIS A 330 -20.96 -44.66 -28.02
CA HIS A 330 -21.08 -44.98 -29.45
C HIS A 330 -19.96 -45.89 -29.96
N THR A 331 -18.71 -45.63 -29.55
CA THR A 331 -17.57 -46.50 -29.87
C THR A 331 -17.75 -47.89 -29.25
N GLY A 332 -18.29 -47.98 -28.03
CA GLY A 332 -18.61 -49.24 -27.36
C GLY A 332 -19.63 -50.08 -28.14
N LEU A 333 -20.71 -49.47 -28.64
CA LEU A 333 -21.71 -50.16 -29.47
C LEU A 333 -21.08 -50.79 -30.73
N LEU A 334 -20.21 -50.03 -31.41
CA LEU A 334 -19.51 -50.51 -32.61
C LEU A 334 -18.54 -51.65 -32.29
N ALA A 335 -17.77 -51.51 -31.20
CA ALA A 335 -16.85 -52.53 -30.75
C ALA A 335 -17.57 -53.83 -30.39
N GLU A 336 -18.68 -53.74 -29.64
CA GLU A 336 -19.49 -54.89 -29.26
C GLU A 336 -20.06 -55.62 -30.49
N ARG A 337 -20.59 -54.87 -31.46
CA ARG A 337 -21.06 -55.46 -32.72
C ARG A 337 -19.95 -56.19 -33.46
N ASN A 338 -18.76 -55.60 -33.54
CA ASN A 338 -17.61 -56.19 -34.24
C ASN A 338 -17.09 -57.44 -33.53
N GLU A 339 -17.07 -57.44 -32.19
CA GLU A 339 -16.71 -58.61 -31.39
C GLU A 339 -17.68 -59.77 -31.63
N LEU A 340 -19.00 -59.51 -31.59
CA LEU A 340 -20.02 -60.53 -31.87
C LEU A 340 -19.89 -61.10 -33.29
N ARG A 341 -19.60 -60.25 -34.29
CA ARG A 341 -19.32 -60.72 -35.66
C ARG A 341 -18.10 -61.63 -35.71
N GLY A 342 -16.99 -61.23 -35.06
CA GLY A 342 -15.78 -62.06 -34.99
C GLY A 342 -16.01 -63.40 -34.28
N ARG A 343 -16.73 -63.40 -33.15
CA ARG A 343 -17.13 -64.62 -32.44
C ARG A 343 -17.97 -65.54 -33.32
N PHE A 344 -18.99 -65.00 -33.96
CA PHE A 344 -19.85 -65.74 -34.87
C PHE A 344 -19.07 -66.34 -36.06
N ASP A 345 -18.20 -65.56 -36.69
CA ASP A 345 -17.36 -66.03 -37.80
C ASP A 345 -16.41 -67.15 -37.36
N ALA A 346 -15.85 -67.07 -36.14
CA ALA A 346 -15.02 -68.13 -35.57
C ALA A 346 -15.82 -69.42 -35.31
N TYR A 347 -17.05 -69.33 -34.77
CA TYR A 347 -17.90 -70.50 -34.61
C TYR A 347 -18.32 -71.10 -35.95
N ARG A 348 -18.58 -70.28 -36.98
CA ARG A 348 -18.86 -70.76 -38.34
C ARG A 348 -17.65 -71.49 -38.93
N ALA A 349 -16.44 -70.95 -38.78
CA ALA A 349 -15.21 -71.61 -39.22
C ALA A 349 -14.99 -72.96 -38.50
N LYS A 350 -15.27 -73.01 -37.18
CA LYS A 350 -15.20 -74.26 -36.39
C LYS A 350 -16.20 -75.31 -36.88
N ALA A 351 -17.44 -74.91 -37.18
CA ALA A 351 -18.45 -75.82 -37.73
C ALA A 351 -18.02 -76.39 -39.09
N LEU A 352 -17.50 -75.54 -39.99
CA LEU A 352 -16.99 -75.96 -41.30
C LEU A 352 -15.82 -76.93 -41.18
N GLY A 353 -14.83 -76.63 -40.32
CA GLY A 353 -13.67 -77.50 -40.10
C GLY A 353 -14.00 -78.88 -39.52
N ARG A 354 -15.19 -79.05 -38.91
CA ARG A 354 -15.71 -80.32 -38.40
C ARG A 354 -16.73 -80.99 -39.35
N GLY A 355 -16.89 -80.48 -40.57
CA GLY A 355 -17.83 -81.01 -41.55
C GLY A 355 -19.29 -80.89 -41.11
N LEU A 356 -19.64 -79.82 -40.39
CA LEU A 356 -20.98 -79.49 -39.91
C LEU A 356 -21.59 -78.30 -40.66
N GLY A 357 -21.02 -77.92 -41.81
CA GLY A 357 -21.47 -76.77 -42.59
C GLY A 357 -22.91 -76.87 -43.10
N GLU A 358 -23.39 -78.08 -43.32
CA GLU A 358 -24.75 -78.37 -43.84
C GLU A 358 -25.64 -79.04 -42.76
N ASP A 359 -25.28 -78.94 -41.47
CA ASP A 359 -26.12 -79.51 -40.42
C ASP A 359 -27.49 -78.81 -40.40
N PRO A 360 -28.62 -79.53 -40.55
CA PRO A 360 -29.96 -78.94 -40.66
C PRO A 360 -30.37 -78.11 -39.44
N ARG A 361 -29.76 -78.32 -38.27
CA ARG A 361 -30.06 -77.57 -37.05
C ARG A 361 -29.22 -76.29 -36.92
N LEU A 362 -28.02 -76.27 -37.50
CA LEU A 362 -27.11 -75.13 -37.41
C LEU A 362 -27.39 -74.07 -38.47
N GLY A 363 -27.88 -74.46 -39.65
CA GLY A 363 -28.23 -73.54 -40.75
C GLY A 363 -29.17 -72.40 -40.34
N PRO A 364 -30.38 -72.69 -39.80
CA PRO A 364 -31.35 -71.65 -39.42
C PRO A 364 -30.84 -70.73 -38.30
N LEU A 365 -30.08 -71.27 -37.34
CA LEU A 365 -29.47 -70.48 -36.26
C LEU A 365 -28.35 -69.57 -36.80
N ALA A 366 -27.56 -70.06 -37.76
CA ALA A 366 -26.55 -69.25 -38.43
C ALA A 366 -27.18 -68.10 -39.24
N GLU A 367 -28.28 -68.36 -39.94
CA GLU A 367 -29.03 -67.33 -40.66
C GLU A 367 -29.60 -66.27 -39.71
N THR A 368 -30.22 -66.70 -38.60
CA THR A 368 -30.75 -65.79 -37.58
C THR A 368 -29.66 -64.91 -36.97
N ALA A 369 -28.52 -65.49 -36.61
CA ALA A 369 -27.38 -64.74 -36.08
C ALA A 369 -26.78 -63.79 -37.12
N ARG A 370 -26.69 -64.23 -38.38
CA ARG A 370 -26.23 -63.39 -39.51
C ARG A 370 -27.17 -62.20 -39.73
N ASP A 371 -28.47 -62.43 -39.79
CA ASP A 371 -29.45 -61.37 -40.02
C ASP A 371 -29.41 -60.36 -38.87
N ALA A 372 -29.39 -60.81 -37.62
CA ALA A 372 -29.30 -59.94 -36.45
C ALA A 372 -28.01 -59.09 -36.41
N LEU A 373 -26.87 -59.61 -36.91
CA LEU A 373 -25.57 -58.91 -36.87
C LEU A 373 -25.30 -58.02 -38.09
N TYR A 374 -25.78 -58.40 -39.27
CA TYR A 374 -25.41 -57.78 -40.54
C TYR A 374 -26.50 -56.86 -41.10
N GLN A 375 -27.76 -57.03 -40.68
CA GLN A 375 -28.83 -56.09 -41.02
C GLN A 375 -28.86 -54.89 -40.05
N ALA A 376 -29.40 -53.78 -40.52
CA ALA A 376 -29.54 -52.55 -39.75
C ALA A 376 -31.03 -52.18 -39.61
N PRO A 377 -31.49 -51.72 -38.43
CA PRO A 377 -30.73 -51.50 -37.20
C PRO A 377 -30.39 -52.81 -36.46
N CYS A 378 -29.17 -52.90 -35.91
CA CYS A 378 -28.71 -54.05 -35.13
C CYS A 378 -29.10 -53.87 -33.66
N ASP A 379 -29.97 -54.75 -33.15
CA ASP A 379 -30.19 -54.89 -31.71
C ASP A 379 -29.11 -55.82 -31.14
N LEU A 380 -28.17 -55.24 -30.38
CA LEU A 380 -27.05 -55.97 -29.77
C LEU A 380 -27.50 -57.07 -28.80
N ALA A 381 -28.61 -56.89 -28.10
CA ALA A 381 -29.11 -57.90 -27.17
C ALA A 381 -29.64 -59.12 -27.93
N ALA A 382 -30.45 -58.87 -28.97
CA ALA A 382 -30.96 -59.94 -29.84
C ALA A 382 -29.82 -60.62 -30.62
N ALA A 383 -28.87 -59.85 -31.14
CA ALA A 383 -27.71 -60.39 -31.84
C ALA A 383 -26.83 -61.26 -30.94
N ARG A 384 -26.58 -60.85 -29.69
CA ARG A 384 -25.85 -61.65 -28.72
C ARG A 384 -26.55 -62.98 -28.42
N ALA A 385 -27.85 -62.93 -28.14
CA ALA A 385 -28.65 -64.12 -27.90
C ALA A 385 -28.64 -65.10 -29.10
N ALA A 386 -28.69 -64.59 -30.33
CA ALA A 386 -28.62 -65.41 -31.53
C ALA A 386 -27.25 -66.08 -31.73
N VAL A 387 -26.15 -65.37 -31.44
CA VAL A 387 -24.79 -65.93 -31.49
C VAL A 387 -24.58 -67.00 -30.43
N ASP A 388 -25.03 -66.74 -29.19
CA ASP A 388 -24.89 -67.69 -28.08
C ASP A 388 -25.74 -68.95 -28.36
N ALA A 389 -26.96 -68.81 -28.89
CA ALA A 389 -27.79 -69.95 -29.32
C ALA A 389 -27.12 -70.80 -30.41
N TYR A 390 -26.45 -70.17 -31.38
CA TYR A 390 -25.68 -70.88 -32.41
C TYR A 390 -24.46 -71.61 -31.81
N GLN A 391 -23.74 -70.97 -30.88
CA GLN A 391 -22.60 -71.56 -30.17
C GLN A 391 -23.02 -72.80 -29.37
N ASP A 392 -24.12 -72.72 -28.62
CA ASP A 392 -24.63 -73.80 -27.78
C ASP A 392 -25.06 -74.99 -28.64
N ALA A 393 -25.79 -74.74 -29.73
CA ALA A 393 -26.20 -75.77 -30.68
C ALA A 393 -25.00 -76.43 -31.37
N LEU A 394 -23.97 -75.65 -31.74
CA LEU A 394 -22.73 -76.17 -32.31
C LEU A 394 -22.00 -77.08 -31.32
N SER A 395 -21.89 -76.65 -30.06
CA SER A 395 -21.21 -77.40 -29.01
C SER A 395 -21.93 -78.71 -28.70
N ALA A 396 -23.26 -78.67 -28.59
CA ALA A 396 -24.09 -79.87 -28.39
C ALA A 396 -24.00 -80.84 -29.58
N THR A 397 -23.92 -80.33 -30.81
CA THR A 397 -23.80 -81.16 -32.02
C THR A 397 -22.43 -81.83 -32.13
N ILE A 398 -21.35 -81.12 -31.77
CA ILE A 398 -20.01 -81.70 -31.70
C ILE A 398 -19.98 -82.82 -30.65
N ALA A 399 -20.48 -82.56 -29.44
CA ALA A 399 -20.52 -83.56 -28.37
C ALA A 399 -21.34 -84.80 -28.77
N ALA A 400 -22.49 -84.62 -29.44
CA ALA A 400 -23.31 -85.73 -29.93
C ALA A 400 -22.65 -86.54 -31.07
N ARG A 401 -21.76 -85.93 -31.86
CA ARG A 401 -20.94 -86.63 -32.86
C ARG A 401 -19.75 -87.37 -32.25
N GLU A 402 -19.17 -86.85 -31.17
CA GLU A 402 -18.05 -87.47 -30.47
C GLU A 402 -18.49 -88.62 -29.53
N ALA A 403 -19.76 -88.64 -29.11
CA ALA A 403 -20.36 -89.71 -28.32
C ALA A 403 -20.96 -90.86 -29.17
N ARG A 404 -21.01 -90.70 -30.50
CA ARG A 404 -21.39 -91.74 -31.46
C ARG A 404 -20.14 -92.34 -32.07
#